data_AF-A0AAP5QRP4-F1
#
_entry.id   AF-A0AAP5QRP4-F1
#
_cell.length_a   1.000
_cell.length_b   1.000
_cell.length_c   1.000
_cell.angle_alpha   90.00
_cell.angle_beta   90.00
_cell.angle_gamma   90.00
#
_symmetry.space_group_name_H-M   'P 1'
#
loop_
_entity.id
_entity.type
_entity.pdbx_description
1 polymer ?
#
loop_
_entity_poly.entity_id
_entity_poly.type
_entity_poly.pdbx_seq_one_letter_code
_entity_poly.pdbx_strand_id
1 'polypeptide(L)'
;MAAVESVDLIFKMAFKTLKLKELYCRTIADNTPVVSFPDALPQNRRGIHEAFVTLNGQNFDVVEHVMTTENYFSSVEERLAEKIMPLFLRNFRASLGKLEFHHIGVATKSIASEMAALRVLGYRSETEEFE
;
A
#
# COMPACT_ATOMS: atom_id res chain seq x y z
N MET A 1 1.02 -5.01 -11.31
CA MET A 1 1.42 -4.47 -9.99
C MET A 1 0.41 -4.77 -8.86
N ALA A 2 -0.69 -5.49 -9.12
CA ALA A 2 -1.66 -5.90 -8.09
C ALA A 2 -1.05 -6.62 -6.88
N ALA A 3 0.15 -7.21 -7.02
CA ALA A 3 0.85 -7.92 -5.95
C ALA A 3 1.10 -7.07 -4.69
N VAL A 4 1.49 -5.79 -4.80
CA VAL A 4 1.83 -4.96 -3.61
C VAL A 4 0.57 -4.59 -2.82
N GLU A 5 -0.48 -4.20 -3.53
CA GLU A 5 -1.79 -3.87 -2.95
C GLU A 5 -2.43 -5.10 -2.28
N SER A 6 -2.31 -6.28 -2.90
CA SER A 6 -2.77 -7.54 -2.30
C SER A 6 -1.98 -7.91 -1.04
N VAL A 7 -0.66 -7.73 -1.03
CA VAL A 7 0.17 -8.00 0.15
C VAL A 7 -0.18 -7.07 1.31
N ASP A 8 -0.36 -5.78 1.05
CA ASP A 8 -0.81 -4.81 2.07
C ASP A 8 -2.17 -5.20 2.65
N LEU A 9 -3.12 -5.61 1.79
CA LEU A 9 -4.42 -6.08 2.25
C LEU A 9 -4.31 -7.33 3.14
N ILE A 10 -3.46 -8.29 2.76
CA ILE A 10 -3.22 -9.51 3.55
C ILE A 10 -2.65 -9.14 4.92
N PHE A 11 -1.65 -8.25 4.99
CA PHE A 11 -1.06 -7.81 6.25
C PHE A 11 -2.05 -7.05 7.13
N LYS A 12 -2.82 -6.12 6.55
CA LYS A 12 -3.89 -5.42 7.27
C LYS A 12 -4.89 -6.41 7.84
N MET A 13 -5.33 -7.38 7.05
CA MET A 13 -6.30 -8.36 7.52
C MET A 13 -5.72 -9.25 8.63
N ALA A 14 -4.50 -9.74 8.47
CA ALA A 14 -3.84 -10.58 9.46
C ALA A 14 -3.56 -9.86 10.79
N PHE A 15 -2.92 -8.69 10.75
CA PHE A 15 -2.45 -8.00 11.95
C PHE A 15 -3.49 -7.06 12.55
N LYS A 16 -4.28 -6.34 11.73
CA LYS A 16 -5.28 -5.40 12.25
C LYS A 16 -6.60 -6.07 12.58
N THR A 17 -7.06 -7.01 11.77
CA THR A 17 -8.38 -7.66 11.96
C THR A 17 -8.25 -8.95 12.75
N LEU A 18 -7.43 -9.90 12.28
CA LEU A 18 -7.31 -11.22 12.89
C LEU A 18 -6.38 -11.27 14.12
N LYS A 19 -5.61 -10.20 14.36
CA LYS A 19 -4.66 -10.07 15.48
C LYS A 19 -3.65 -11.22 15.55
N LEU A 20 -3.26 -11.76 14.40
CA LEU A 20 -2.19 -12.76 14.33
C LEU A 20 -0.88 -12.15 14.78
N LYS A 21 0.00 -12.94 15.42
CA LYS A 21 1.32 -12.47 15.86
C LYS A 21 2.35 -12.49 14.74
N GLU A 22 2.26 -13.47 13.85
CA GLU A 22 3.15 -13.65 12.72
C GLU A 22 2.40 -14.18 11.49
N LEU A 23 2.98 -13.89 10.33
CA LEU A 23 2.67 -14.50 9.04
C LEU A 23 3.98 -15.01 8.43
N TYR A 24 3.89 -16.06 7.64
CA TYR A 24 5.00 -16.52 6.82
C TYR A 24 4.57 -16.79 5.38
N CYS A 25 5.50 -16.67 4.46
CA CYS A 25 5.35 -17.14 3.10
C CYS A 25 6.53 -18.03 2.72
N ARG A 26 6.24 -19.09 1.96
CA ARG A 26 7.26 -19.96 1.37
C ARG A 26 7.20 -19.82 -0.13
N THR A 27 8.34 -19.48 -0.72
CA THR A 27 8.47 -19.29 -2.17
C THR A 27 9.57 -20.21 -2.68
N ILE A 28 9.37 -20.87 -3.82
CA ILE A 28 10.43 -21.65 -4.48
C ILE A 28 11.63 -20.75 -4.70
N ALA A 29 12.81 -21.19 -4.25
CA ALA A 29 14.03 -20.39 -4.25
C ALA A 29 14.41 -19.88 -5.65
N ASP A 30 14.16 -20.69 -6.67
CA ASP A 30 14.45 -20.37 -8.07
C ASP A 30 13.53 -19.27 -8.65
N ASN A 31 12.41 -18.95 -7.98
CA ASN A 31 11.52 -17.88 -8.41
C ASN A 31 12.04 -16.51 -7.96
N THR A 32 13.19 -16.12 -8.48
CA THR A 32 13.90 -14.88 -8.12
C THR A 32 13.00 -13.64 -8.16
N PRO A 33 12.14 -13.42 -9.17
CA PRO A 33 11.26 -12.24 -9.20
C PRO A 33 10.28 -12.18 -8.04
N VAL A 34 9.77 -13.33 -7.58
CA VAL A 34 8.85 -13.40 -6.44
C VAL A 34 9.60 -13.32 -5.12
N VAL A 35 10.80 -13.91 -5.01
CA VAL A 35 11.65 -13.86 -3.80
C VAL A 35 12.18 -12.45 -3.53
N SER A 36 12.49 -11.67 -4.57
CA SER A 36 13.07 -10.33 -4.42
C SER A 36 12.10 -9.29 -3.84
N PHE A 37 10.78 -9.47 -4.02
CA PHE A 37 9.78 -8.61 -3.42
C PHE A 37 9.77 -8.67 -1.87
N PRO A 38 9.61 -9.85 -1.26
CA PRO A 38 9.76 -10.03 0.18
C PRO A 38 11.14 -9.60 0.68
N ASP A 39 12.23 -9.90 -0.03
CA ASP A 39 13.58 -9.46 0.37
C ASP A 39 13.74 -7.93 0.43
N ALA A 40 12.93 -7.16 -0.30
CA ALA A 40 12.96 -5.70 -0.28
C ALA A 40 12.18 -5.07 0.89
N LEU A 41 11.44 -5.88 1.67
CA LEU A 41 10.75 -5.43 2.87
C LEU A 41 11.63 -5.67 4.11
N PRO A 42 11.47 -4.90 5.19
CA PRO A 42 12.15 -5.14 6.45
C PRO A 42 11.54 -6.35 7.18
N GLN A 43 11.73 -7.53 6.61
CA GLN A 43 11.19 -8.79 7.08
C GLN A 43 12.29 -9.80 7.33
N ASN A 44 12.01 -10.77 8.20
CA ASN A 44 13.00 -11.75 8.61
C ASN A 44 12.95 -12.94 7.66
N ARG A 45 14.05 -13.20 6.94
CA ARG A 45 14.24 -14.48 6.24
C ARG A 45 14.58 -15.55 7.28
N ARG A 46 13.68 -16.54 7.47
CA ARG A 46 13.90 -17.61 8.45
C ARG A 46 14.87 -18.68 7.92
N GLY A 47 14.99 -18.80 6.60
CA GLY A 47 16.01 -19.65 5.98
C GLY A 47 15.61 -20.18 4.60
N ILE A 48 16.37 -21.19 4.14
CA ILE A 48 16.03 -22.04 2.99
C ILE A 48 15.70 -23.42 3.55
N HIS A 49 14.60 -24.02 3.10
CA HIS A 49 14.27 -25.41 3.35
C HIS A 49 14.59 -26.21 2.08
N GLU A 50 15.57 -27.10 2.19
CA GLU A 50 16.06 -27.92 1.08
C GLU A 50 15.06 -29.01 0.69
N ALA A 51 14.89 -29.24 -0.61
CA ALA A 51 14.00 -30.25 -1.19
C ALA A 51 12.59 -30.29 -0.54
N PHE A 52 12.07 -29.11 -0.17
CA PHE A 52 10.88 -28.99 0.66
C PHE A 52 9.58 -29.31 -0.09
N VAL A 53 9.53 -29.06 -1.39
CA VAL A 53 8.36 -29.39 -2.23
C VAL A 53 8.77 -30.21 -3.45
N THR A 54 7.92 -31.17 -3.82
CA THR A 54 8.04 -31.91 -5.08
C THR A 54 6.98 -31.43 -6.05
N LEU A 55 7.40 -30.90 -7.20
CA LEU A 55 6.52 -30.51 -8.29
C LEU A 55 6.96 -31.21 -9.58
N ASN A 56 6.03 -31.88 -10.25
CA ASN A 56 6.30 -32.65 -11.48
C ASN A 56 7.48 -33.64 -11.33
N GLY A 57 7.61 -34.26 -10.15
CA GLY A 57 8.68 -35.22 -9.85
C GLY A 57 10.06 -34.59 -9.60
N GLN A 58 10.17 -33.26 -9.63
CA GLN A 58 11.39 -32.53 -9.28
C GLN A 58 11.25 -31.94 -7.88
N ASN A 59 12.33 -31.99 -7.10
CA ASN A 59 12.38 -31.39 -5.77
C ASN A 59 12.88 -29.95 -5.87
N PHE A 60 12.26 -29.06 -5.11
CA PHE A 60 12.61 -27.64 -5.07
C PHE A 60 12.84 -27.19 -3.63
N ASP A 61 13.83 -26.33 -3.49
CA ASP A 61 14.08 -25.59 -2.27
C ASP A 61 13.06 -24.45 -2.13
N VAL A 62 12.70 -24.11 -0.90
CA VAL A 62 11.86 -22.94 -0.63
C VAL A 62 12.53 -21.98 0.34
N VAL A 63 12.38 -20.69 0.07
CA VAL A 63 12.75 -19.62 0.99
C VAL A 63 11.54 -19.31 1.86
N GLU A 64 11.73 -19.32 3.18
CA GLU A 64 10.73 -18.85 4.13
C GLU A 64 11.02 -17.42 4.58
N HIS A 65 10.04 -16.55 4.38
CA HIS A 65 10.04 -15.21 4.94
C HIS A 65 8.94 -15.06 5.99
N VAL A 66 9.23 -14.28 7.02
CA VAL A 66 8.36 -14.08 8.16
C VAL A 66 8.14 -12.59 8.41
N MET A 67 6.87 -12.24 8.58
CA MET A 67 6.43 -10.92 9.03
C MET A 67 5.82 -11.04 10.42
N THR A 68 6.31 -10.26 11.37
CA THR A 68 5.71 -10.17 12.70
C THR A 68 4.84 -8.93 12.81
N THR A 69 3.95 -8.92 13.78
CA THR A 69 3.10 -7.77 14.10
C THR A 69 3.93 -6.54 14.43
N GLU A 70 5.01 -6.73 15.17
CA GLU A 70 5.93 -5.68 15.58
C GLU A 70 6.64 -5.07 14.36
N ASN A 71 7.19 -5.91 13.47
CA ASN A 71 7.85 -5.44 12.24
C ASN A 71 6.85 -4.73 11.31
N TYR A 72 5.63 -5.26 11.22
CA TYR A 72 4.59 -4.67 10.39
C TYR A 72 4.26 -3.24 10.81
N PHE A 73 3.92 -3.04 12.08
CA PHE A 73 3.51 -1.74 12.61
C PHE A 73 4.67 -0.75 12.77
N SER A 74 5.90 -1.23 12.94
CA SER A 74 7.06 -0.34 13.12
C SER A 74 7.62 0.23 11.82
N SER A 75 7.45 -0.45 10.67
CA SER A 75 8.15 -0.02 9.45
C SER A 75 7.51 -0.45 8.12
N VAL A 76 6.75 -1.55 8.07
CA VAL A 76 6.30 -2.11 6.79
C VAL A 76 5.02 -1.44 6.31
N GLU A 77 4.10 -1.11 7.23
CA GLU A 77 2.83 -0.48 6.87
C GLU A 77 3.04 0.82 6.08
N GLU A 78 3.91 1.71 6.58
CA GLU A 78 4.22 2.99 5.93
C GLU A 78 4.87 2.78 4.55
N ARG A 79 5.89 1.92 4.46
CA ARG A 79 6.59 1.62 3.21
C ARG A 79 5.67 1.04 2.13
N LEU A 80 4.70 0.21 2.51
CA LEU A 80 3.71 -0.31 1.56
C LEU A 80 2.77 0.81 1.11
N ALA A 81 2.30 1.66 2.03
CA ALA A 81 1.45 2.80 1.69
C ALA A 81 2.13 3.77 0.71
N GLU A 82 3.41 4.08 0.92
CA GLU A 82 4.22 4.91 0.01
C GLU A 82 4.28 4.35 -1.42
N LYS A 83 4.35 3.02 -1.57
CA LYS A 83 4.37 2.36 -2.88
C LYS A 83 2.99 2.26 -3.52
N ILE A 84 1.94 2.11 -2.71
CA ILE A 84 0.56 1.93 -3.17
C ILE A 84 -0.04 3.26 -3.60
N MET A 85 0.21 4.36 -2.88
CA MET A 85 -0.44 5.64 -3.14
C MET A 85 -0.24 6.16 -4.57
N PRO A 86 0.98 6.14 -5.16
CA PRO A 86 1.17 6.55 -6.56
C PRO A 86 0.41 5.67 -7.55
N LEU A 87 0.28 4.37 -7.27
CA LEU A 87 -0.46 3.43 -8.12
C LEU A 87 -1.96 3.69 -8.05
N PHE A 88 -2.47 3.88 -6.83
CA PHE A 88 -3.85 4.26 -6.60
C PHE A 88 -4.18 5.55 -7.35
N LEU A 89 -3.39 6.61 -7.18
CA LEU A 89 -3.60 7.90 -7.85
C LEU A 89 -3.54 7.77 -9.37
N ARG A 90 -2.60 6.99 -9.91
CA ARG A 90 -2.51 6.72 -11.35
C ARG A 90 -3.76 6.02 -11.87
N ASN A 91 -4.21 4.96 -11.19
CA ASN A 91 -5.38 4.18 -11.58
C ASN A 91 -6.66 5.02 -11.43
N PHE A 92 -6.75 5.84 -10.39
CA PHE A 92 -7.85 6.77 -10.13
C PHE A 92 -7.96 7.85 -11.21
N ARG A 93 -6.83 8.40 -11.68
CA ARG A 93 -6.79 9.32 -12.84
C ARG A 93 -7.27 8.62 -14.12
N ALA A 94 -6.86 7.37 -14.34
CA ALA A 94 -7.26 6.62 -15.53
C ALA A 94 -8.77 6.29 -15.53
N SER A 95 -9.38 6.04 -14.36
CA SER A 95 -10.80 5.69 -14.26
C SER A 95 -11.74 6.89 -14.32
N LEU A 96 -11.34 8.06 -13.81
CA LEU A 96 -12.16 9.28 -13.82
C LEU A 96 -11.97 10.15 -15.07
N GLY A 97 -11.01 9.82 -15.93
CA GLY A 97 -10.67 10.63 -17.11
C GLY A 97 -9.92 11.92 -16.72
N LYS A 98 -10.01 12.95 -17.58
CA LYS A 98 -9.47 14.28 -17.25
C LYS A 98 -10.31 14.88 -16.12
N LEU A 99 -9.67 15.19 -15.00
CA LEU A 99 -10.24 16.14 -14.04
C LEU A 99 -10.25 17.51 -14.74
N GLU A 100 -11.40 17.90 -15.27
CA GLU A 100 -11.63 19.28 -15.65
C GLU A 100 -11.95 20.06 -14.37
N PHE A 101 -11.09 21.02 -14.05
CA PHE A 101 -11.39 21.98 -13.01
C PHE A 101 -12.43 22.95 -13.56
N HIS A 102 -13.69 22.74 -13.17
CA HIS A 102 -14.72 23.74 -13.36
C HIS A 102 -14.59 24.77 -12.23
N HIS A 103 -13.90 25.89 -12.52
CA HIS A 103 -13.90 27.03 -11.60
C HIS A 103 -15.32 27.56 -11.50
N ILE A 104 -16.00 27.27 -10.38
CA ILE A 104 -17.28 27.90 -10.04
C ILE A 104 -16.95 29.21 -9.32
N GLY A 105 -16.97 30.31 -10.08
CA GLY A 105 -16.86 31.66 -9.52
C GLY A 105 -18.18 32.05 -8.85
N VAL A 106 -18.16 32.27 -7.54
CA VAL A 106 -19.33 32.79 -6.81
C VAL A 106 -19.14 34.28 -6.60
N ALA A 107 -20.02 35.09 -7.19
CA ALA A 107 -20.04 36.53 -6.93
C ALA A 107 -20.49 36.78 -5.49
N THR A 108 -19.58 37.29 -4.66
CA THR A 108 -19.87 37.70 -3.28
C THR A 108 -19.42 39.13 -3.05
N LYS A 109 -20.08 39.83 -2.13
CA LYS A 109 -19.66 41.15 -1.64
C LYS A 109 -18.35 41.07 -0.84
N SER A 110 -18.11 39.96 -0.16
CA SER A 110 -16.88 39.70 0.59
C SER A 110 -16.68 38.20 0.78
N ILE A 111 -15.50 37.70 0.42
CA ILE A 111 -15.12 36.29 0.66
C ILE A 111 -15.18 36.02 2.15
N ALA A 112 -14.62 36.92 2.98
CA ALA A 112 -14.56 36.76 4.42
C ALA A 112 -15.95 36.62 5.06
N SER A 113 -16.97 37.32 4.55
CA SER A 113 -18.34 37.21 5.07
C SER A 113 -19.01 35.89 4.68
N GLU A 114 -18.69 35.33 3.51
CA GLU A 114 -19.28 34.09 3.01
C GLU A 114 -18.51 32.82 3.40
N MET A 115 -17.31 32.95 3.98
CA MET A 115 -16.48 31.80 4.37
C MET A 115 -17.21 30.81 5.29
N ALA A 116 -18.12 31.29 6.14
CA ALA A 116 -18.90 30.40 7.01
C ALA A 116 -19.81 29.46 6.20
N ALA A 117 -20.50 29.99 5.18
CA ALA A 117 -21.35 29.20 4.29
C ALA A 117 -20.51 28.27 3.38
N LEU A 118 -19.40 28.78 2.86
CA LEU A 118 -18.47 28.00 2.03
C LEU A 118 -17.86 26.81 2.80
N ARG A 119 -17.58 26.96 4.11
CA ARG A 119 -17.11 25.85 4.97
C ARG A 119 -18.14 24.73 5.11
N VAL A 120 -19.44 25.03 5.11
CA VAL A 120 -20.51 24.00 5.14
C VAL A 120 -20.45 23.12 3.89
N LEU A 121 -20.05 23.70 2.76
CA LEU A 121 -19.86 23.00 1.48
C LEU A 121 -18.47 22.33 1.36
N GLY A 122 -17.65 22.38 2.42
CA GLY A 122 -16.32 21.75 2.46
C GLY A 122 -15.19 22.59 1.89
N TYR A 123 -15.46 23.85 1.49
CA TYR A 123 -14.39 24.75 1.05
C TYR A 123 -13.59 25.25 2.25
N ARG A 124 -12.26 25.30 2.08
CA ARG A 124 -11.32 25.88 3.02
C ARG A 124 -10.50 26.96 2.31
N SER A 125 -10.02 27.95 3.06
CA SER A 125 -9.04 28.89 2.51
C SER A 125 -7.81 28.09 2.13
N GLU A 126 -7.37 28.21 0.89
CA GLU A 126 -6.03 27.80 0.50
C GLU A 126 -5.08 28.84 1.12
N THR A 127 -4.38 28.45 2.18
CA THR A 127 -3.20 29.19 2.65
C THR A 127 -2.00 28.79 1.79
N GLU A 128 -1.01 29.67 1.72
CA GLU A 128 0.20 29.67 0.86
C GLU A 128 1.13 28.43 1.00
N GLU A 129 0.60 27.20 1.04
CA GLU A 129 1.37 25.96 1.17
C GLU A 129 1.68 25.31 -0.20
N PHE A 130 1.49 26.05 -1.30
CA PHE A 130 1.86 25.61 -2.66
C PHE A 130 2.64 26.71 -3.42
N GLU A 131 3.70 27.23 -2.80
CA GLU A 131 4.88 27.73 -3.53
C GLU A 131 6.07 26.77 -3.37
#